data_AF-A0A2D6IP82-F1
#
_entry.id   AF-A0A2D6IP82-F1
#
_cell.length_a   1.000
_cell.length_b   1.000
_cell.length_c   1.000
_cell.angle_alpha   90.00
_cell.angle_beta   90.00
_cell.angle_gamma   90.00
#
_symmetry.space_group_name_H-M   'P 1'
#
loop_
_entity.id
_entity.type
_entity.pdbx_description
1 polymer ?
#
loop_
_entity_poly.entity_id
_entity_poly.type
_entity_poly.pdbx_seq_one_letter_code
_entity_poly.pdbx_strand_id
1 'polypeptide(L)' 'MKTLKCDLCDTTAEGETFESWMETLMPHYKEVHTDVMSDPSKGQEEMEKWMVENKARFDAA' A
#
# COMPACT_ATOMS: atom_id res chain seq x y z
N MET A 1 14.21 9.73 0.54
CA MET A 1 12.83 9.86 1.05
C MET A 1 11.90 10.11 -0.11
N LYS A 2 10.89 9.27 -0.29
CA LYS A 2 9.87 9.38 -1.34
C LYS A 2 8.50 9.58 -0.69
N THR A 3 7.62 10.31 -1.37
CA THR A 3 6.23 10.51 -0.99
C THR A 3 5.36 9.94 -2.10
N LEU A 4 4.50 8.98 -1.78
CA LEU A 4 3.65 8.30 -2.74
C LEU A 4 2.21 8.21 -2.22
N LYS A 5 1.26 8.41 -3.13
CA LYS A 5 -0.17 8.27 -2.86
C LYS A 5 -0.58 6.80 -2.71
N CYS A 6 -1.55 6.55 -1.83
CA CYS A 6 -2.34 5.33 -1.83
C CYS A 6 -2.83 5.00 -3.26
N ASP A 7 -2.91 3.72 -3.61
CA ASP A 7 -3.48 3.25 -4.87
C ASP A 7 -4.99 3.44 -4.97
N LEU A 8 -5.68 3.62 -3.83
CA LEU A 8 -7.13 3.68 -3.76
C LEU A 8 -7.68 5.08 -3.50
N CYS A 9 -6.86 6.02 -3.01
CA CYS A 9 -7.28 7.39 -2.72
C CYS A 9 -6.11 8.39 -2.70
N ASP A 10 -6.41 9.66 -2.37
CA ASP A 10 -5.43 10.75 -2.40
C ASP A 10 -4.50 10.84 -1.18
N THR A 11 -4.69 10.00 -0.17
CA THR A 11 -3.81 9.97 1.01
C THR A 11 -2.38 9.65 0.60
N THR A 12 -1.41 10.43 1.10
CA THR A 12 0.01 10.22 0.85
C THR A 12 0.68 9.57 2.06
N ALA A 13 1.62 8.67 1.80
CA ALA A 13 2.55 8.14 2.78
C ALA A 13 3.99 8.45 2.34
N GLU A 14 4.88 8.58 3.31
CA GLU A 14 6.29 8.87 3.10
C GLU A 14 7.16 7.71 3.60
N GLY A 15 8.31 7.51 2.98
CA GLY A 15 9.29 6.54 3.45
C GLY A 15 10.64 6.65 2.77
N GLU A 16 11.69 6.23 3.46
CA GLU A 16 13.04 6.18 2.90
C GLU A 16 13.26 4.94 2.04
N THR A 17 12.65 3.83 2.44
CA THR A 17 12.61 2.55 1.72
C THR A 17 11.16 2.15 1.47
N PHE A 18 10.95 1.16 0.59
CA PHE A 18 9.61 0.61 0.35
C PHE A 18 8.98 0.06 1.63
N GLU A 19 9.76 -0.59 2.49
CA GLU A 19 9.30 -1.13 3.77
C GLU A 19 8.86 -0.02 4.73
N SER A 20 9.66 1.04 4.88
CA SER A 20 9.31 2.20 5.72
C SER A 20 8.07 2.94 5.19
N TRP A 21 7.92 3.04 3.87
CA TRP A 21 6.72 3.60 3.25
C TRP A 21 5.48 2.71 3.48
N MET A 22 5.66 1.39 3.36
CA MET A 22 4.63 0.40 3.64
C MET A 22 4.14 0.46 5.08
N GLU A 23 5.06 0.56 6.05
CA GLU A 23 4.73 0.73 7.46
C GLU A 23 3.94 2.02 7.73
N THR A 24 4.23 3.08 6.97
CA THR A 24 3.51 4.37 7.06
C THR A 24 2.13 4.30 6.39
N LEU A 25 2.01 3.56 5.29
CA LEU A 25 0.75 3.41 4.54
C LEU A 25 -0.22 2.42 5.19
N MET A 26 0.29 1.37 5.84
CA MET A 26 -0.52 0.26 6.35
C MET A 26 -1.59 0.67 7.38
N PRO A 27 -1.35 1.60 8.32
CA PRO A 27 -2.39 2.11 9.22
C PRO A 27 -3.56 2.73 8.45
N HIS A 28 -3.28 3.49 7.38
CA HIS A 28 -4.33 4.08 6.55
C HIS A 28 -5.21 3.01 5.90
N TYR A 29 -4.63 1.94 5.38
CA TYR A 29 -5.38 0.80 4.84
C TYR A 29 -6.28 0.13 5.90
N LYS A 30 -5.76 -0.06 7.11
CA LYS A 30 -6.49 -0.67 8.21
C LYS A 30 -7.64 0.18 8.77
N GLU A 31 -7.58 1.50 8.60
CA GLU A 31 -8.61 2.40 9.13
C GLU A 31 -9.63 2.84 8.06
N VAL A 32 -9.17 3.08 6.82
CA VAL A 32 -10.00 3.66 5.75
C VAL A 32 -10.42 2.63 4.71
N HIS A 33 -9.56 1.65 4.44
CA HIS A 33 -9.79 0.60 3.43
C HIS A 33 -10.00 -0.77 4.11
N THR A 34 -10.77 -0.78 5.21
CA THR A 34 -11.08 -1.99 5.98
C THR A 34 -11.78 -3.06 5.14
N ASP A 35 -12.54 -2.63 4.13
CA ASP A 35 -13.20 -3.47 3.15
C ASP A 35 -12.19 -4.29 2.34
N VAL A 36 -11.11 -3.66 1.86
CA VAL A 36 -10.03 -4.33 1.15
C VAL A 36 -9.29 -5.31 2.08
N MET A 37 -9.05 -4.92 3.33
CA MET A 37 -8.36 -5.75 4.32
C MET A 37 -9.19 -6.96 4.79
N SER A 38 -10.52 -6.91 4.65
CA SER A 38 -11.46 -7.93 5.15
C SER A 38 -12.14 -8.72 4.03
N ASP A 39 -11.86 -8.41 2.76
CA ASP A 39 -12.47 -9.07 1.62
C ASP A 39 -11.98 -10.53 1.52
N PRO A 40 -12.85 -11.53 1.72
CA PRO A 40 -12.46 -12.92 1.67
C PRO A 40 -12.10 -13.39 0.25
N SER A 41 -12.40 -12.60 -0.78
CA SER A 41 -12.00 -12.86 -2.17
C SER A 41 -10.52 -12.54 -2.39
N LYS A 42 -9.98 -11.58 -1.62
CA LYS A 42 -8.58 -11.15 -1.61
C LYS A 42 -7.70 -12.19 -0.94
N GLY A 43 -7.37 -13.23 -1.71
CA GLY A 43 -6.46 -14.29 -1.28
C GLY A 43 -4.98 -13.88 -1.29
N GLN A 44 -4.11 -14.83 -0.96
CA GLN A 44 -2.65 -14.64 -0.95
C GLN A 44 -2.10 -14.09 -2.28
N GLU A 45 -2.62 -14.57 -3.42
CA GLU A 45 -2.19 -14.12 -4.75
C GLU A 45 -2.44 -12.62 -4.97
N GLU A 46 -3.60 -12.11 -4.54
CA GLU A 46 -3.92 -10.69 -4.68
C GLU A 46 -3.07 -9.83 -3.75
N MET A 47 -2.74 -10.33 -2.56
CA MET A 47 -1.80 -9.67 -1.65
C MET A 47 -0.39 -9.60 -2.24
N GLU A 48 0.10 -10.70 -2.83
CA GLU A 48 1.41 -10.74 -3.50
C GLU A 48 1.46 -9.78 -4.70
N LYS A 49 0.40 -9.77 -5.52
CA LYS A 49 0.27 -8.83 -6.64
C LYS A 49 0.27 -7.38 -6.15
N TRP A 50 -0.50 -7.07 -5.11
CA TRP A 50 -0.56 -5.74 -4.52
C TRP A 50 0.81 -5.29 -4.00
N MET A 51 1.58 -6.19 -3.37
CA MET A 51 2.96 -5.90 -2.93
C MET A 51 3.89 -5.58 -4.11
N VAL A 52 3.84 -6.37 -5.18
CA VAL A 52 4.69 -6.16 -6.38
C VAL A 52 4.34 -4.84 -7.08
N GLU A 53 3.05 -4.56 -7.27
CA GLU A 53 2.58 -3.33 -7.92
C GLU A 53 2.95 -2.10 -7.10
N ASN A 54 2.74 -2.12 -5.77
CA ASN A 54 3.12 -1.01 -4.91
C ASN A 54 4.62 -0.81 -4.84
N LYS A 55 5.41 -1.89 -4.86
CA LYS A 55 6.87 -1.78 -4.94
C LYS A 55 7.31 -1.11 -6.25
N ALA A 56 6.73 -1.51 -7.38
CA ALA A 56 7.03 -0.88 -8.67
C ALA A 56 6.65 0.61 -8.69
N ARG A 57 5.50 0.97 -8.11
CA ARG A 57 5.06 2.37 -7.96
C ARG A 57 6.03 3.17 -7.09
N PHE A 58 6.48 2.59 -5.98
CA PHE A 58 7.45 3.24 -5.09
C PHE A 58 8.81 3.41 -5.77
N ASP A 59 9.27 2.42 -6.52
CA ASP A 59 10.55 2.51 -7.24
C ASP A 59 10.53 3.57 -8.35
N ALA A 60 9.36 3.79 -8.99
CA ALA A 60 9.18 4.76 -10.07
C ALA A 60 8.91 6.21 -9.62
N ALA A 61 8.48 6.44 -8.38
CA ALA A 61 8.26 7.76 -7.80
C ALA A 61 9.57 8.47 -7.40
#